data_AF-A0A2V6X0U6-F1
#
_entry.id   AF-A0A2V6X0U6-F1
#
_cell.length_a   1.000
_cell.length_b   1.000
_cell.length_c   1.000
_cell.angle_alpha   90.00
_cell.angle_beta   90.00
_cell.angle_gamma   90.00
#
_symmetry.space_group_name_H-M   'P 1'
#
loop_
_entity.id
_entity.type
_entity.pdbx_description
1 polymer ?
#
loop_
_entity_poly.entity_id
_entity_poly.type
_entity_poly.pdbx_seq_one_letter_code
_entity_poly.pdbx_strand_id
1 'polypeptide(L)'
;MTRREFLGDTTAGAVAGIAFVECGLAGGSGSAQAQTRRREVVVSGRRVKTVDVHAHCSVPEAMALMGRKVQPPTLLMSQPADRIRAMDEQGIDVEALSINPYWYKADRDVARDLIRIQ
;
A
#
# COMPACT_ATOMS: atom_id res chain seq x y z
N MET A 1 -34.52 -17.50 -7.45
CA MET A 1 -33.14 -17.23 -7.89
C MET A 1 -32.20 -18.06 -7.01
N THR A 2 -31.57 -19.10 -7.56
CA THR A 2 -30.77 -20.06 -6.77
C THR A 2 -29.29 -20.01 -7.16
N ARG A 3 -28.40 -20.43 -6.26
CA ARG A 3 -26.92 -20.39 -6.39
C ARG A 3 -26.35 -20.92 -7.72
N ARG A 4 -27.11 -21.73 -8.48
CA ARG A 4 -26.69 -22.25 -9.80
C ARG A 4 -26.86 -21.25 -10.96
N GLU A 5 -27.70 -20.24 -10.82
CA GLU A 5 -27.91 -19.22 -11.87
C GLU A 5 -26.79 -18.17 -11.89
N PHE A 6 -26.03 -18.01 -10.80
CA PHE A 6 -24.93 -17.04 -10.71
C PHE A 6 -23.65 -17.47 -11.44
N LEU A 7 -23.52 -18.77 -11.74
CA LEU A 7 -22.31 -19.34 -12.35
C LEU A 7 -22.45 -19.61 -13.86
N GLY A 8 -23.61 -19.31 -14.46
CA GLY A 8 -23.91 -19.58 -15.87
C GLY A 8 -23.58 -18.43 -16.84
N ASP A 9 -23.45 -17.19 -16.36
CA ASP A 9 -23.31 -16.00 -17.21
C ASP A 9 -21.92 -15.36 -17.20
N THR A 10 -20.91 -16.02 -16.64
CA THR A 10 -19.52 -15.49 -16.58
C THR A 10 -18.62 -15.99 -17.71
N THR A 11 -19.18 -16.26 -18.89
CA THR A 11 -18.43 -16.44 -20.14
C THR A 11 -18.48 -15.19 -21.00
N ALA A 12 -17.75 -14.15 -20.60
CA ALA A 12 -17.13 -13.12 -21.47
C ALA A 12 -16.65 -11.93 -20.63
N GLY A 13 -15.42 -12.01 -20.11
CA GLY A 13 -14.79 -10.86 -19.46
C GLY A 13 -13.44 -11.25 -18.93
N ALA A 14 -12.39 -10.86 -19.64
CA ALA A 14 -11.00 -11.13 -19.28
C ALA A 14 -10.75 -10.85 -17.78
N VAL A 15 -10.39 -11.89 -17.02
CA VAL A 15 -9.78 -11.71 -15.72
C VAL A 15 -8.38 -11.16 -15.97
N ALA A 16 -8.29 -9.84 -16.13
CA ALA A 16 -7.03 -9.13 -16.10
C ALA A 16 -6.41 -9.40 -14.72
N GLY A 17 -5.37 -10.23 -14.75
CA GLY A 17 -4.77 -10.87 -13.58
C GLY A 17 -4.44 -9.90 -12.46
N ILE A 18 -4.66 -10.38 -11.24
CA ILE A 18 -4.09 -9.82 -10.02
C ILE A 18 -2.57 -9.67 -10.25
N ALA A 19 -2.08 -8.45 -10.34
CA ALA A 19 -0.66 -8.13 -10.35
C ALA A 19 -0.29 -7.60 -8.97
N PHE A 20 0.50 -8.36 -8.21
CA PHE A 20 1.17 -7.83 -7.02
C PHE A 20 2.28 -6.90 -7.50
N VAL A 21 2.15 -5.60 -7.26
CA VAL A 21 3.22 -4.64 -7.54
C VAL A 21 4.24 -4.74 -6.43
N GLU A 22 5.48 -5.03 -6.81
CA GLU A 22 6.62 -5.19 -5.93
C GLU A 22 6.90 -3.90 -5.14
N CYS A 23 7.10 -4.05 -3.84
CA CYS A 23 7.42 -2.96 -2.92
C CYS A 23 8.84 -2.42 -3.20
N GLY A 24 8.96 -1.48 -4.14
CA GLY A 24 9.96 -0.40 -4.07
C GLY A 24 11.34 -0.61 -4.71
N LEU A 25 11.45 -1.23 -5.89
CA LEU A 25 12.74 -1.40 -6.59
C LEU A 25 12.99 -0.53 -7.84
N ALA A 26 12.14 0.47 -8.13
CA ALA A 26 12.42 1.41 -9.22
C ALA A 26 13.22 2.64 -8.74
N GLY A 27 14.52 2.46 -8.49
CA GLY A 27 15.47 3.57 -8.36
C GLY A 27 16.01 3.97 -9.73
N GLY A 28 15.77 5.20 -10.18
CA GLY A 28 16.31 5.71 -11.45
C GLY A 28 16.04 7.19 -11.73
N SER A 29 16.94 8.04 -11.24
CA SER A 29 17.38 9.37 -11.74
C SER A 29 16.45 10.26 -12.61
N GLY A 30 16.06 11.39 -12.02
CA GLY A 30 16.26 12.75 -12.55
C GLY A 30 15.82 13.10 -13.97
N SER A 31 14.68 13.76 -14.10
CA SER A 31 14.48 14.88 -15.03
C SER A 31 13.32 15.75 -14.53
N ALA A 32 13.42 17.07 -14.73
CA ALA A 32 12.36 18.01 -14.39
C ALA A 32 11.14 17.72 -15.29
N GLN A 33 10.16 16.98 -14.76
CA GLN A 33 8.93 16.68 -15.49
C GLN A 33 7.87 17.71 -15.14
N ALA A 34 7.31 18.34 -16.19
CA ALA A 34 6.00 18.97 -16.14
C ALA A 34 5.06 18.07 -15.35
N GLN A 35 4.35 18.62 -14.36
CA GLN A 35 3.52 17.89 -13.40
C GLN A 35 2.78 16.76 -14.11
N THR A 36 3.34 15.55 -14.01
CA THR A 36 2.87 14.41 -14.77
C THR A 36 1.44 14.18 -14.29
N ARG A 37 0.48 14.14 -15.22
CA ARG A 37 -0.88 13.83 -14.83
C ARG A 37 -0.85 12.49 -14.13
N ARG A 38 -1.35 12.47 -12.89
CA ARG A 38 -1.61 11.25 -12.12
C ARG A 38 -2.22 10.18 -13.02
N ARG A 39 -1.77 8.94 -12.86
CA ARG A 39 -2.36 7.79 -13.56
C ARG A 39 -3.79 7.57 -13.05
N GLU A 40 -4.73 7.45 -13.97
CA GLU A 40 -6.12 7.11 -13.65
C GLU A 40 -6.44 5.67 -14.06
N VAL A 41 -7.22 4.97 -13.24
CA VAL A 41 -7.77 3.65 -13.58
C VAL A 41 -9.20 3.83 -14.09
N VAL A 42 -9.47 3.32 -15.29
CA VAL A 42 -10.76 3.44 -15.98
C VAL A 42 -11.30 2.04 -16.29
N VAL A 43 -12.54 1.77 -15.90
CA VAL A 43 -13.26 0.53 -16.20
C VAL A 43 -14.53 0.89 -16.96
N SER A 44 -14.71 0.32 -18.15
CA SER A 44 -15.85 0.61 -19.04
C SER A 44 -16.06 2.12 -19.29
N GLY A 45 -14.97 2.85 -19.51
CA GLY A 45 -15.01 4.30 -19.74
C GLY A 45 -15.26 5.17 -18.50
N ARG A 46 -15.40 4.58 -17.31
CA ARG A 46 -15.58 5.29 -16.04
C ARG A 46 -14.34 5.18 -15.15
N ARG A 47 -13.85 6.32 -14.66
CA ARG A 47 -12.79 6.37 -13.63
C ARG A 47 -13.27 5.70 -12.35
N VAL A 48 -12.49 4.76 -11.83
CA VAL A 48 -12.77 4.04 -10.58
C VAL A 48 -11.81 4.49 -9.47
N LYS A 49 -12.19 4.27 -8.21
CA LYS A 49 -11.31 4.51 -7.07
C LYS A 49 -10.43 3.28 -6.84
N THR A 50 -9.12 3.46 -6.84
CA THR A 50 -8.14 2.42 -6.54
C THR A 50 -7.73 2.50 -5.08
N VAL A 51 -7.91 1.42 -4.33
CA VAL A 51 -7.48 1.32 -2.93
C VAL A 51 -6.42 0.24 -2.83
N ASP A 52 -5.22 0.62 -2.40
CA ASP A 52 -4.20 -0.35 -1.99
C ASP A 52 -4.46 -0.77 -0.55
N VAL A 53 -4.68 -2.06 -0.35
CA VAL A 53 -4.96 -2.66 0.96
C VAL A 53 -3.72 -3.21 1.64
N HIS A 54 -2.55 -3.14 0.99
CA HIS A 54 -1.30 -3.70 1.46
C HIS A 54 -0.15 -2.69 1.33
N ALA A 55 -0.29 -1.55 2.02
CA ALA A 55 0.77 -0.56 2.13
C ALA A 55 1.41 -0.62 3.52
N HIS A 56 2.73 -0.70 3.59
CA HIS A 56 3.45 -0.72 4.87
C HIS A 56 3.92 0.67 5.30
N CYS A 57 3.94 0.89 6.61
CA CYS A 57 4.62 2.02 7.25
C CYS A 57 5.30 1.56 8.55
N SER A 58 6.11 2.44 9.13
CA SER A 58 6.78 2.17 10.41
C SER A 58 6.77 3.39 11.30
N VAL A 59 6.52 3.15 12.59
CA VAL A 59 6.58 4.18 13.65
C VAL A 59 7.93 4.06 14.36
N PRO A 60 8.82 5.07 14.27
CA PRO A 60 10.17 4.99 14.83
C PRO A 60 10.22 4.66 16.32
N GLU A 61 9.32 5.24 17.11
CA GLU A 61 9.24 5.04 18.56
C GLU A 61 8.87 3.59 18.91
N ALA A 62 7.92 3.01 18.18
CA ALA A 62 7.53 1.61 18.35
C ALA A 62 8.68 0.65 17.97
N MET A 63 9.43 0.95 16.90
CA MET A 63 10.61 0.18 16.54
C MET A 63 11.72 0.27 17.61
N ALA A 64 11.89 1.43 18.23
CA ALA A 64 12.87 1.64 19.30
C ALA A 64 12.55 0.82 20.56
N LEU A 65 11.27 0.70 20.94
CA LEU A 65 10.83 -0.18 22.03
C LEU A 65 11.21 -1.65 21.81
N MET A 66 11.34 -2.06 20.54
CA MET A 66 11.76 -3.41 20.15
C MET A 66 13.27 -3.52 19.91
N GLY A 67 14.05 -2.49 20.22
CA GLY A 67 15.49 -2.45 19.97
C GLY A 67 15.86 -2.48 18.49
N ARG A 68 14.95 -2.03 17.61
CA ARG A 68 15.10 -2.08 16.15
C ARG A 68 15.18 -0.68 15.55
N LYS A 69 15.75 -0.60 14.35
CA LYS A 69 15.72 0.59 13.50
C LYS A 69 14.69 0.39 12.39
N VAL A 70 14.07 1.47 11.92
CA VAL A 70 13.20 1.44 10.75
C VAL A 70 14.04 1.10 9.51
N GLN A 71 13.69 0.02 8.83
CA GLN A 71 14.29 -0.38 7.56
C GLN A 71 13.25 -1.09 6.67
N PRO A 72 13.17 -0.76 5.36
CA PRO A 72 13.90 0.32 4.69
C PRO A 72 13.40 1.73 5.13
N PRO A 73 14.19 2.80 4.92
CA PRO A 73 13.80 4.17 5.27
C PRO A 73 12.50 4.65 4.60
N THR A 74 12.10 4.03 3.48
CA THR A 74 10.85 4.32 2.76
C THR A 74 9.59 3.98 3.56
N LEU A 75 9.71 3.19 4.64
CA LEU A 75 8.61 2.94 5.58
C LEU A 75 8.31 4.15 6.48
N LEU A 76 9.22 5.12 6.57
CA LEU A 76 9.00 6.35 7.31
C LEU A 76 8.00 7.24 6.59
N MET A 77 7.02 7.76 7.34
CA MET A 77 6.06 8.74 6.84
C MET A 77 6.61 10.18 6.87
N SER A 78 7.92 10.36 7.09
CA SER A 78 8.56 11.69 7.17
C SER A 78 8.68 12.38 5.81
N GLN A 79 8.51 11.66 4.70
CA GLN A 79 8.53 12.18 3.33
C GLN A 79 7.21 11.89 2.61
N PRO A 80 6.07 12.47 3.05
CA PRO A 80 4.75 12.15 2.50
C PRO A 80 4.63 12.52 1.01
N ALA A 81 5.36 13.54 0.54
CA ALA A 81 5.36 13.95 -0.87
C ALA A 81 5.87 12.85 -1.80
N ASP A 82 6.91 12.11 -1.40
CA ASP A 82 7.46 11.02 -2.21
C ASP A 82 6.49 9.84 -2.31
N ARG A 83 5.79 9.51 -1.21
CA ARG A 83 4.73 8.49 -1.21
C ARG A 83 3.58 8.92 -2.11
N ILE A 84 3.09 10.15 -1.99
CA ILE A 84 2.00 10.68 -2.83
C ILE A 84 2.41 10.65 -4.31
N ARG A 85 3.64 11.03 -4.64
CA ARG A 85 4.16 10.92 -6.01
C ARG A 85 4.13 9.47 -6.50
N ALA A 86 4.59 8.52 -5.69
CA ALA A 86 4.55 7.11 -6.04
C ALA A 86 3.11 6.58 -6.20
N MET A 87 2.18 7.01 -5.35
CA MET A 87 0.74 6.71 -5.47
C MET A 87 0.17 7.28 -6.77
N ASP A 88 0.56 8.49 -7.16
CA ASP A 88 0.09 9.14 -8.37
C ASP A 88 0.63 8.44 -9.64
N GLU A 89 1.89 8.00 -9.63
CA GLU A 89 2.51 7.21 -10.71
C GLU A 89 1.83 5.83 -10.86
N GLN A 90 1.46 5.21 -9.74
CA GLN A 90 0.81 3.90 -9.71
C GLN A 90 -0.70 3.97 -9.98
N GLY A 91 -1.32 5.14 -9.77
CA GLY A 91 -2.77 5.33 -9.89
C GLY A 91 -3.56 4.83 -8.69
N ILE A 92 -2.98 4.93 -7.48
CA ILE A 92 -3.57 4.52 -6.20
C ILE A 92 -4.20 5.72 -5.51
N ASP A 93 -5.52 5.73 -5.31
CA ASP A 93 -6.22 6.85 -4.64
C ASP A 93 -6.03 6.87 -3.13
N VAL A 94 -6.02 5.70 -2.51
CA VAL A 94 -5.96 5.53 -1.06
C VAL A 94 -5.10 4.32 -0.75
N GLU A 95 -4.24 4.46 0.25
CA GLU A 95 -3.51 3.36 0.85
C GLU A 95 -4.06 3.09 2.25
N ALA A 96 -4.43 1.85 2.53
CA ALA A 96 -4.65 1.38 3.88
C ALA A 96 -3.31 0.98 4.49
N LEU A 97 -2.77 1.86 5.34
CA LEU A 97 -1.46 1.65 5.96
C LEU A 97 -1.51 0.54 7.01
N SER A 98 -0.47 -0.29 7.02
CA SER A 98 -0.33 -1.44 7.90
C SER A 98 1.08 -1.50 8.50
N ILE A 99 1.18 -1.98 9.75
CA ILE A 99 2.45 -2.15 10.46
C ILE A 99 2.97 -3.57 10.29
N ASN A 100 4.26 -3.73 10.01
CA ASN A 100 4.90 -5.04 9.90
C ASN A 100 4.80 -5.86 11.21
N PRO A 101 4.71 -7.20 11.14
CA PRO A 101 4.51 -8.07 12.30
C PRO A 101 5.81 -8.34 13.09
N TYR A 102 6.53 -7.30 13.51
CA TYR A 102 7.78 -7.44 14.28
C TYR A 102 7.56 -7.65 15.79
N TRP A 103 6.34 -7.45 16.29
CA TRP A 103 6.01 -7.34 17.71
C TRP A 103 5.34 -8.58 18.33
N TYR A 104 5.11 -9.65 17.57
CA TYR A 104 4.36 -10.84 18.04
C TYR A 104 5.02 -11.59 19.21
N LYS A 105 6.30 -11.37 19.45
CA LYS A 105 7.05 -11.96 20.57
C LYS A 105 7.34 -10.95 21.69
N ALA A 106 6.77 -9.75 21.61
CA ALA A 106 6.95 -8.74 22.64
C ALA A 106 6.31 -9.20 23.96
N ASP A 107 6.97 -8.93 25.08
CA ASP A 107 6.38 -9.10 26.40
C ASP A 107 5.09 -8.28 26.51
N ARG A 108 4.14 -8.73 27.33
CA ARG A 108 2.80 -8.13 27.41
C ARG A 108 2.82 -6.61 27.66
N ASP A 109 3.70 -6.14 28.54
CA ASP A 109 3.81 -4.70 28.83
C ASP A 109 4.41 -3.91 27.66
N VAL A 110 5.40 -4.48 26.96
CA VAL A 110 5.96 -3.88 25.75
C VAL A 110 4.91 -3.86 24.64
N ALA A 111 4.16 -4.96 24.45
CA ALA A 111 3.07 -5.04 23.47
C ALA A 111 1.98 -4.00 23.73
N ARG A 112 1.60 -3.79 25.01
CA ARG A 112 0.66 -2.71 25.38
C ARG A 112 1.19 -1.35 24.93
N ASP A 113 2.45 -1.07 25.22
CA ASP A 113 3.04 0.25 24.91
C ASP A 113 3.20 0.45 23.40
N LEU A 114 3.55 -0.60 22.65
CA LEU A 114 3.58 -0.61 21.19
C LEU A 114 2.21 -0.26 20.59
N ILE A 115 1.15 -0.98 20.99
CA ILE A 115 -0.22 -0.77 20.46
C ILE A 115 -0.76 0.62 20.80
N ARG A 116 -0.32 1.23 21.90
CA ARG A 116 -0.71 2.60 22.24
C ARG A 116 -0.10 3.64 21.29
N ILE A 117 1.09 3.36 20.76
CA ILE A 117 1.89 4.32 19.98
C ILE A 117 1.54 4.30 18.48
N GLN A 118 1.02 3.17 17.97
CA GLN A 118 0.82 2.94 16.53
C GLN A 118 -0.62 2.62 16.14
#